data_AF-A0A7C2VKG3-F1
#
_entry.id   AF-A0A7C2VKG3-F1
#
_cell.length_a   1.000
_cell.length_b   1.000
_cell.length_c   1.000
_cell.angle_alpha   90.00
_cell.angle_beta   90.00
_cell.angle_gamma   90.00
#
_symmetry.space_group_name_H-M   'P 1'
#
loop_
_entity.id
_entity.type
_entity.pdbx_description
1 polymer ?
#
loop_
_entity_poly.entity_id
_entity_poly.type
_entity_poly.pdbx_seq_one_letter_code
_entity_poly.pdbx_strand_id
1 'polypeptide(L)'
;MTGHGGYIFKWENGAYNITDIGLASDGAVKGFEFIRDLHLKHRLFPEGILERKNMHALTTGKFEEGKAGMMVNGPWAVPGARKARIDYGISVLPKLPNGADMQPFGGIQALMVGNHAKNRDQAFGLARFATTPDSVVTLWKAFAKVPVRQDVLARPDLKNDPEVQVWSEQAALALPMPNIPEMGAVWKPWGDALDVIVPGKAEVKPTLERAVQQIREGIAKLQR
;
A
#
# COMPACT_ATOMS: atom_id res chain seq x y z
N MET A 1 -2.97 -9.19 -1.05
CA MET A 1 -2.12 -9.78 0.02
C MET A 1 -2.96 -10.20 1.22
N THR A 2 -3.78 -9.30 1.75
CA THR A 2 -4.57 -9.51 2.98
C THR A 2 -6.07 -9.79 2.75
N GLY A 3 -6.53 -9.70 1.50
CA GLY A 3 -7.93 -9.98 1.15
C GLY A 3 -8.34 -11.42 1.43
N HIS A 4 -9.63 -11.64 1.71
CA HIS A 4 -10.22 -12.95 1.99
C HIS A 4 -9.58 -13.73 3.15
N GLY A 5 -8.96 -13.03 4.11
CA GLY A 5 -8.29 -13.67 5.26
C GLY A 5 -6.85 -14.11 4.98
N GLY A 6 -6.27 -13.70 3.85
CA GLY A 6 -4.83 -13.83 3.62
C GLY A 6 -4.02 -12.98 4.60
N TYR A 7 -2.77 -13.37 4.84
CA TYR A 7 -1.81 -12.63 5.66
C TYR A 7 -0.38 -12.91 5.17
N ILE A 8 0.59 -12.08 5.56
CA ILE A 8 2.00 -12.32 5.23
C ILE A 8 2.58 -13.31 6.23
N PHE A 9 2.88 -12.83 7.44
CA PHE A 9 3.37 -13.59 8.58
C PHE A 9 2.29 -13.58 9.65
N LYS A 10 2.08 -14.70 10.33
CA LYS A 10 1.09 -14.76 11.41
C LYS A 10 1.52 -13.80 12.53
N TRP A 11 0.61 -12.93 12.95
CA TRP A 11 0.80 -12.13 14.16
C TRP A 11 0.25 -12.90 15.36
N GLU A 12 1.12 -13.23 16.31
CA GLU A 12 0.75 -13.96 17.53
C GLU A 12 1.69 -13.55 18.68
N ASN A 13 1.16 -13.51 19.91
CA ASN A 13 1.94 -13.19 21.11
C ASN A 13 2.77 -11.89 21.02
N GLY A 14 2.27 -10.89 20.27
CA GLY A 14 2.94 -9.59 20.10
C GLY A 14 4.11 -9.59 19.12
N ALA A 15 4.28 -10.64 18.30
CA ALA A 15 5.32 -10.74 17.29
C ALA A 15 4.83 -11.39 16.00
N TYR A 16 5.60 -11.22 14.92
CA TYR A 16 5.39 -11.94 13.67
C TYR A 16 6.10 -13.30 13.71
N ASN A 17 5.34 -14.38 13.51
CA ASN A 17 5.89 -15.71 13.26
C ASN A 17 6.28 -15.83 11.78
N ILE A 18 7.57 -15.69 11.51
CA ILE A 18 8.14 -15.74 10.16
C ILE A 18 8.09 -17.13 9.50
N THR A 19 7.74 -18.17 10.26
CA THR A 19 7.61 -19.54 9.75
C THR A 19 6.18 -19.86 9.31
N ASP A 20 5.19 -19.13 9.82
CA ASP A 20 3.79 -19.21 9.39
C ASP A 20 3.50 -18.12 8.35
N ILE A 21 3.57 -18.51 7.07
CA ILE A 21 3.41 -17.61 5.93
C ILE A 21 2.05 -17.87 5.26
N GLY A 22 1.14 -16.89 5.34
CA GLY A 22 -0.24 -17.00 4.87
C GLY A 22 -0.47 -16.72 3.38
N LEU A 23 0.60 -16.50 2.60
CA LEU A 23 0.54 -16.02 1.21
C LEU A 23 0.10 -17.09 0.19
N ALA A 24 -0.03 -18.35 0.61
CA ALA A 24 -0.61 -19.44 -0.18
C ALA A 24 -1.88 -20.04 0.48
N SER A 25 -2.44 -19.38 1.50
CA SER A 25 -3.71 -19.75 2.11
C SER A 25 -4.87 -19.67 1.11
N ASP A 26 -6.00 -20.30 1.41
CA ASP A 26 -7.19 -20.24 0.55
C ASP A 26 -7.71 -18.80 0.37
N GLY A 27 -7.54 -17.96 1.39
CA GLY A 27 -7.81 -16.53 1.29
C GLY A 27 -6.89 -15.82 0.29
N ALA A 28 -5.58 -16.08 0.35
CA ALA A 28 -4.62 -15.52 -0.60
C ALA A 28 -4.89 -15.98 -2.04
N VAL A 29 -5.23 -17.26 -2.23
CA VAL A 29 -5.62 -17.83 -3.52
C VAL A 29 -6.84 -17.11 -4.09
N LYS A 30 -7.92 -16.99 -3.31
CA LYS A 30 -9.13 -16.25 -3.71
C LYS A 30 -8.83 -14.80 -4.05
N GLY A 31 -7.92 -14.16 -3.31
CA GLY A 31 -7.48 -12.80 -3.61
C GLY A 31 -6.78 -12.66 -4.97
N PHE A 32 -5.91 -13.60 -5.32
CA PHE A 32 -5.26 -13.62 -6.63
C PHE A 32 -6.23 -13.97 -7.77
N GLU A 33 -7.13 -14.93 -7.54
CA GLU A 33 -8.19 -15.27 -8.49
C GLU A 33 -9.08 -14.05 -8.76
N PHE A 34 -9.44 -13.30 -7.72
CA PHE A 34 -10.20 -12.06 -7.87
C PHE A 34 -9.47 -11.05 -8.75
N ILE A 35 -8.19 -10.75 -8.48
CA ILE A 35 -7.41 -9.79 -9.30
C ILE A 35 -7.27 -10.28 -10.75
N ARG A 36 -6.99 -11.57 -10.95
CA ARG A 36 -6.93 -12.19 -12.28
C ARG A 36 -8.27 -12.03 -13.00
N ASP A 37 -9.39 -12.29 -12.34
CA ASP A 37 -10.72 -12.23 -12.93
C ASP A 37 -11.13 -10.78 -13.26
N LEU A 38 -10.71 -9.77 -12.47
CA LEU A 38 -10.87 -8.35 -12.84
C LEU A 38 -10.22 -8.04 -14.19
N HIS A 39 -9.09 -8.67 -14.50
CA HIS A 39 -8.42 -8.54 -15.80
C HIS A 39 -9.05 -9.42 -16.88
N LEU A 40 -9.03 -10.74 -16.71
CA LEU A 40 -9.38 -11.71 -17.76
C LEU A 40 -10.88 -11.78 -18.03
N LYS A 41 -11.73 -11.65 -17.01
CA LYS A 41 -13.20 -11.76 -17.15
C LYS A 41 -13.85 -10.40 -17.33
N HIS A 42 -13.51 -9.43 -16.48
CA HIS A 42 -14.18 -8.14 -16.44
C HIS A 42 -13.49 -7.06 -17.29
N ARG A 43 -12.27 -7.31 -17.77
CA ARG A 43 -11.49 -6.38 -18.62
C ARG A 43 -11.36 -4.98 -18.03
N LEU A 44 -11.26 -4.89 -16.70
CA LEU A 44 -11.15 -3.62 -15.97
C LEU A 44 -9.72 -3.06 -15.99
N PHE A 45 -8.75 -3.88 -16.36
CA PHE A 45 -7.34 -3.51 -16.41
C PHE A 45 -6.87 -3.46 -17.87
N PRO A 46 -6.33 -2.31 -18.35
CA PRO A 46 -5.75 -2.25 -19.69
C PRO A 46 -4.47 -3.10 -19.75
N GLU A 47 -4.23 -3.79 -20.86
CA GLU A 47 -3.06 -4.69 -21.04
C GLU A 47 -1.71 -4.05 -20.62
N GLY A 48 -1.54 -2.76 -20.88
CA GLY A 48 -0.33 -2.02 -20.51
C GLY A 48 -0.04 -1.94 -19.00
N ILE A 49 -1.03 -2.19 -18.13
CA ILE A 49 -0.81 -2.20 -16.67
C ILE A 49 -0.26 -3.53 -16.15
N LEU A 50 -0.25 -4.58 -16.99
CA LEU A 50 0.36 -5.86 -16.64
C LEU A 50 1.89 -5.76 -16.58
N GLU A 51 2.48 -4.78 -17.26
CA GLU A 51 3.90 -4.47 -17.10
C GLU A 51 4.11 -3.66 -15.82
N ARG A 52 4.37 -4.37 -14.72
CA ARG A 52 4.49 -3.81 -13.37
C ARG A 52 5.50 -2.66 -13.25
N LYS A 53 6.55 -2.63 -14.08
CA LYS A 53 7.55 -1.55 -14.13
C LYS A 53 6.95 -0.20 -14.54
N ASN A 54 6.00 -0.21 -15.48
CA ASN A 54 5.39 1.00 -16.03
C ASN A 54 3.97 1.23 -15.50
N MET A 55 3.40 0.26 -14.79
CA MET A 55 2.04 0.27 -14.25
C MET A 55 1.68 1.57 -13.52
N HIS A 56 2.52 2.08 -12.63
CA HIS A 56 2.21 3.28 -11.84
C HIS A 56 2.09 4.55 -12.71
N ALA A 57 3.05 4.76 -13.61
CA ALA A 57 3.04 5.89 -14.53
C ALA A 57 1.86 5.80 -15.50
N LEU A 58 1.56 4.60 -16.00
CA LEU A 58 0.46 4.39 -16.93
C LEU A 58 -0.90 4.59 -16.27
N THR A 59 -1.14 4.01 -15.08
CA THR A 59 -2.40 4.18 -14.35
C THR A 59 -2.66 5.63 -13.96
N THR A 60 -1.63 6.30 -13.42
CA THR A 60 -1.72 7.73 -13.03
C THR A 60 -1.94 8.62 -14.25
N GLY A 61 -1.16 8.44 -15.32
CA GLY A 61 -1.32 9.19 -16.55
C GLY A 61 -2.67 8.97 -17.22
N LYS A 62 -3.21 7.73 -17.25
CA LYS A 62 -4.55 7.47 -17.79
C LYS A 62 -5.65 8.16 -16.99
N PHE A 63 -5.53 8.23 -15.67
CA PHE A 63 -6.48 8.96 -14.83
C PHE A 63 -6.40 10.47 -15.07
N GLU A 64 -5.18 11.03 -15.09
CA GLU A 64 -4.94 12.45 -15.39
C GLU A 64 -5.34 12.85 -16.83
N GLU A 65 -5.32 11.92 -17.79
CA GLU A 65 -5.84 12.11 -19.14
C GLU A 65 -7.39 11.98 -19.23
N GLY A 66 -8.08 11.67 -18.13
CA GLY A 66 -9.53 11.41 -18.11
C GLY A 66 -9.94 10.10 -18.79
N LYS A 67 -9.00 9.17 -19.00
CA LYS A 67 -9.23 7.88 -19.68
C LYS A 67 -9.44 6.70 -18.74
N ALA A 68 -9.32 6.92 -17.43
CA ALA A 68 -9.65 5.91 -16.41
C ALA A 68 -10.75 6.45 -15.50
N GLY A 69 -11.85 5.70 -15.35
CA GLY A 69 -12.96 6.11 -14.48
C GLY A 69 -12.67 5.97 -12.99
N MET A 70 -11.69 5.13 -12.61
CA MET A 70 -11.25 4.94 -11.23
C MET A 70 -9.76 4.64 -11.19
N MET A 71 -9.11 4.98 -10.08
CA MET A 71 -7.72 4.65 -9.78
C MET A 71 -7.56 4.35 -8.29
N VAL A 72 -6.90 3.25 -7.95
CA VAL A 72 -6.48 2.96 -6.57
C VAL A 72 -5.09 3.56 -6.36
N ASN A 73 -5.00 4.60 -5.55
CA ASN A 73 -3.74 5.31 -5.27
C ASN A 73 -3.77 5.92 -3.86
N GLY A 74 -2.69 6.56 -3.44
CA GLY A 74 -2.63 7.29 -2.17
C GLY A 74 -2.86 8.80 -2.31
N PRO A 75 -2.87 9.54 -1.18
CA PRO A 75 -3.12 10.98 -1.17
C PRO A 75 -2.16 11.80 -2.04
N TRP A 76 -0.94 11.29 -2.27
CA TRP A 76 0.07 11.93 -3.13
C TRP A 76 -0.34 12.08 -4.61
N ALA A 77 -1.38 11.37 -5.08
CA ALA A 77 -1.87 11.47 -6.45
C ALA A 77 -2.81 12.69 -6.66
N VAL A 78 -3.39 13.23 -5.59
CA VAL A 78 -4.38 14.31 -5.64
C VAL A 78 -3.83 15.58 -6.32
N PRO A 79 -2.59 16.06 -6.04
CA PRO A 79 -2.06 17.23 -6.74
C PRO A 79 -1.98 17.06 -8.26
N GLY A 80 -1.67 15.85 -8.74
CA GLY A 80 -1.62 15.52 -10.17
C GLY A 80 -3.00 15.61 -10.83
N ALA A 81 -4.01 14.98 -10.22
CA ALA A 81 -5.41 15.05 -10.66
C ALA A 81 -5.95 16.50 -10.70
N ARG A 82 -5.67 17.30 -9.66
CA ARG A 82 -6.04 18.73 -9.62
C ARG A 82 -5.37 19.52 -10.74
N LYS A 83 -4.07 19.32 -10.96
CA LYS A 83 -3.32 19.98 -12.04
C LYS A 83 -3.87 19.63 -13.42
N ALA A 84 -4.28 18.37 -13.60
CA ALA A 84 -4.92 17.88 -14.81
C ALA A 84 -6.39 18.30 -14.96
N ARG A 85 -6.97 19.00 -13.96
CA ARG A 85 -8.36 19.47 -13.94
C ARG A 85 -9.39 18.35 -14.08
N ILE A 86 -9.08 17.17 -13.54
CA ILE A 86 -10.06 16.08 -13.41
C ILE A 86 -11.08 16.48 -12.35
N ASP A 87 -12.36 16.29 -12.65
CA ASP A 87 -13.42 16.30 -11.65
C ASP A 87 -13.43 14.93 -10.97
N TYR A 88 -12.87 14.84 -9.76
CA TYR A 88 -12.66 13.57 -9.05
C TYR A 88 -13.36 13.57 -7.68
N GLY A 89 -13.69 12.37 -7.21
CA GLY A 89 -14.03 12.09 -5.83
C GLY A 89 -13.01 11.13 -5.19
N ILE A 90 -12.94 11.14 -3.86
CA ILE A 90 -12.18 10.17 -3.07
C ILE A 90 -13.20 9.35 -2.27
N SER A 91 -13.01 8.04 -2.22
CA SER A 91 -13.85 7.13 -1.43
C SER A 91 -12.97 6.09 -0.74
N VAL A 92 -13.51 5.48 0.32
CA VAL A 92 -12.93 4.25 0.88
C VAL A 92 -12.95 3.15 -0.17
N LEU A 93 -12.00 2.23 -0.09
CA LEU A 93 -11.93 1.08 -0.98
C LEU A 93 -13.25 0.28 -0.92
N PRO A 94 -13.71 -0.25 -2.06
CA PRO A 94 -14.92 -1.05 -2.08
C PRO A 94 -14.73 -2.32 -1.22
N LYS A 95 -15.84 -2.83 -0.70
CA LYS A 95 -15.85 -4.13 -0.03
C LYS A 95 -15.49 -5.24 -1.02
N LEU A 96 -14.82 -6.28 -0.52
CA LEU A 96 -14.60 -7.52 -1.25
C LEU A 96 -15.94 -8.23 -1.54
N PRO A 97 -15.99 -9.17 -2.50
CA PRO A 97 -17.23 -9.91 -2.80
C PRO A 97 -17.86 -10.64 -1.61
N ASN A 98 -17.08 -10.95 -0.57
CA ASN A 98 -17.56 -11.56 0.67
C ASN A 98 -18.04 -10.53 1.72
N GLY A 99 -18.14 -9.25 1.37
CA GLY A 99 -18.57 -8.15 2.25
C GLY A 99 -17.50 -7.61 3.21
N ALA A 100 -16.31 -8.21 3.23
CA ALA A 100 -15.21 -7.75 4.07
C ALA A 100 -14.59 -6.46 3.52
N ASP A 101 -14.11 -5.61 4.41
CA ASP A 101 -13.38 -4.40 4.02
C ASP A 101 -12.03 -4.76 3.38
N MET A 102 -11.62 -3.98 2.37
CA MET A 102 -10.26 -4.07 1.85
C MET A 102 -9.30 -3.42 2.84
N GLN A 103 -8.28 -4.18 3.24
CA GLN A 103 -7.29 -3.77 4.23
C GLN A 103 -5.92 -3.59 3.57
N PRO A 104 -5.65 -2.41 2.95
CA PRO A 104 -4.33 -2.12 2.39
C PRO A 104 -3.28 -2.02 3.51
N PHE A 105 -2.01 -2.02 3.13
CA PHE A 105 -0.97 -1.66 4.10
C PHE A 105 -1.01 -0.16 4.41
N GLY A 106 -1.03 0.17 5.69
CA GLY A 106 -0.83 1.51 6.19
C GLY A 106 0.66 1.85 6.17
N GLY A 107 1.04 2.85 5.39
CA GLY A 107 2.40 3.38 5.37
C GLY A 107 2.50 4.65 6.20
N ILE A 108 3.46 4.69 7.14
CA ILE A 108 3.80 5.90 7.90
C ILE A 108 5.15 6.40 7.43
N GLN A 109 5.21 7.64 6.95
CA GLN A 109 6.48 8.28 6.62
C GLN A 109 7.09 8.89 7.88
N ALA A 110 8.30 8.45 8.22
CA ALA A 110 9.05 8.95 9.36
C ALA A 110 10.32 9.68 8.89
N LEU A 111 10.67 10.76 9.58
CA LEU A 111 12.00 11.35 9.50
C LEU A 111 12.91 10.58 10.47
N MET A 112 14.00 10.02 9.95
CA MET A 112 14.97 9.25 10.73
C MET A 112 16.33 9.94 10.71
N VAL A 113 17.05 9.88 11.84
CA VAL A 113 18.43 10.37 11.94
C VAL A 113 19.37 9.18 11.83
N GLY A 114 20.27 9.23 10.85
CA GLY A 114 21.24 8.16 10.63
C GLY A 114 22.16 7.98 11.84
N ASN A 115 22.50 6.72 12.15
CA ASN A 115 23.27 6.40 13.36
C ASN A 115 24.69 7.02 13.36
N HIS A 116 25.27 7.26 12.19
CA HIS A 116 26.60 7.86 12.02
C HIS A 116 26.56 9.35 11.63
N ALA A 117 25.42 10.03 11.82
CA ALA A 117 25.31 11.45 11.51
C ALA A 117 26.35 12.26 12.31
N LYS A 118 27.12 13.12 11.63
CA LYS A 118 28.14 13.97 12.27
C LYS A 118 27.53 15.08 13.14
N ASN A 119 26.33 15.54 12.78
CA ASN A 119 25.60 16.64 13.43
C ASN A 119 24.25 16.13 13.98
N ARG A 120 24.28 15.17 14.92
CA ARG A 120 23.08 14.48 15.41
C ARG A 120 22.06 15.44 15.99
N ASP A 121 22.47 16.39 16.82
CA ASP A 121 21.56 17.30 17.52
C ASP A 121 20.84 18.24 16.56
N GLN A 122 21.55 18.77 15.56
CA GLN A 122 20.96 19.60 14.50
C GLN A 122 20.02 18.78 13.62
N ALA A 123 20.38 17.53 13.29
CA ALA A 123 19.50 16.63 12.53
C ALA A 123 18.20 16.32 13.29
N PHE A 124 18.30 16.04 14.60
CA PHE A 124 17.12 15.90 15.46
C PHE A 124 16.34 17.22 15.61
N GLY A 125 17.04 18.36 15.68
CA GLY A 125 16.43 19.70 15.66
C GLY A 125 15.58 19.92 14.42
N LEU A 126 16.11 19.59 13.24
CA LEU A 126 15.38 19.65 11.97
C LEU A 126 14.18 18.70 11.95
N ALA A 127 14.37 17.45 12.38
CA ALA A 127 13.27 16.47 12.43
C ALA A 127 12.14 16.94 13.36
N ARG A 128 12.48 17.51 14.53
CA ARG A 128 11.51 18.11 15.45
C ARG A 128 10.80 19.30 14.83
N PHE A 129 11.54 20.22 14.21
CA PHE A 129 10.96 21.37 13.53
C PHE A 129 9.97 20.96 12.43
N ALA A 130 10.39 20.06 11.54
CA ALA A 130 9.58 19.56 10.42
C ALA A 130 8.31 18.79 10.86
N THR A 131 8.25 18.39 12.13
CA THR A 131 7.09 17.67 12.71
C THR A 131 6.30 18.51 13.72
N THR A 132 6.59 19.82 13.84
CA THR A 132 5.72 20.78 14.56
C THR A 132 4.33 20.87 13.92
N PRO A 133 3.27 21.30 14.64
CA PRO A 133 1.93 21.26 14.06
C PRO A 133 1.82 22.16 12.83
N ASP A 134 2.45 23.33 12.86
CA ASP A 134 2.44 24.25 11.72
C ASP A 134 3.25 23.70 10.53
N SER A 135 4.43 23.10 10.76
CA SER A 135 5.17 22.45 9.67
C SER A 135 4.41 21.29 9.05
N VAL A 136 3.69 20.49 9.85
CA VAL A 136 2.85 19.40 9.34
C VAL A 136 1.69 19.94 8.50
N VAL A 137 1.05 21.04 8.92
CA VAL A 137 0.02 21.71 8.11
C VAL A 137 0.61 22.25 6.80
N THR A 138 1.81 22.83 6.82
CA THR A 138 2.52 23.25 5.60
C THR A 138 2.78 22.07 4.66
N LEU A 139 3.25 20.95 5.19
CA LEU A 139 3.51 19.73 4.40
C LEU A 139 2.23 19.14 3.81
N TRP A 140 1.14 19.11 4.59
CA TRP A 140 -0.17 18.67 4.11
C TRP A 140 -0.65 19.53 2.93
N LYS A 141 -0.60 20.86 3.04
CA LYS A 141 -0.99 21.78 1.95
C LYS A 141 -0.15 21.59 0.68
N ALA A 142 1.14 21.29 0.83
CA ALA A 142 2.06 21.13 -0.29
C ALA A 142 1.92 19.78 -1.02
N PHE A 143 1.71 18.69 -0.27
CA PHE A 143 1.79 17.33 -0.82
C PHE A 143 0.48 16.54 -0.75
N ALA A 144 -0.59 17.13 -0.22
CA ALA A 144 -1.86 16.47 0.08
C ALA A 144 -1.71 15.20 0.95
N LYS A 145 -0.60 15.07 1.70
CA LYS A 145 -0.37 13.94 2.60
C LYS A 145 -1.14 14.14 3.89
N VAL A 146 -2.04 13.22 4.19
CA VAL A 146 -2.84 13.27 5.40
C VAL A 146 -1.93 13.13 6.64
N PRO A 147 -1.97 14.10 7.57
CA PRO A 147 -1.19 14.02 8.80
C PRO A 147 -1.57 12.82 9.68
N VAL A 148 -0.61 12.33 10.45
CA VAL A 148 -0.84 11.30 11.49
C VAL A 148 -0.94 11.89 12.90
N ARG A 149 -0.67 13.20 13.06
CA ARG A 149 -0.65 13.89 14.34
C ARG A 149 -2.08 14.25 14.76
N GLN A 150 -2.54 13.71 15.90
CA GLN A 150 -3.93 13.82 16.35
C GLN A 150 -4.38 15.27 16.60
N ASP A 151 -3.51 16.09 17.18
CA ASP A 151 -3.79 17.50 17.41
C ASP A 151 -3.85 18.34 16.12
N VAL A 152 -3.09 17.96 15.09
CA VAL A 152 -3.20 18.57 13.75
C VAL A 152 -4.49 18.13 13.05
N LEU A 153 -4.84 16.83 13.14
CA LEU A 153 -6.10 16.31 12.62
C LEU A 153 -7.33 16.93 13.31
N ALA A 154 -7.19 17.34 14.58
CA ALA A 154 -8.25 18.01 15.33
C ALA A 154 -8.45 19.49 14.95
N ARG A 155 -7.54 20.10 14.18
CA ARG A 155 -7.69 21.50 13.73
C ARG A 155 -8.91 21.63 12.81
N PRO A 156 -9.70 22.74 12.89
CA PRO A 156 -10.92 22.88 12.10
C PRO A 156 -10.73 22.77 10.59
N ASP A 157 -9.59 23.22 10.06
CA ASP A 157 -9.27 23.18 8.63
C ASP A 157 -8.99 21.78 8.11
N LEU A 158 -8.50 20.85 8.95
CA LEU A 158 -8.31 19.45 8.58
C LEU A 158 -9.49 18.58 8.97
N LYS A 159 -10.05 18.79 10.16
CA LYS A 159 -11.19 18.02 10.67
C LYS A 159 -12.40 18.11 9.73
N ASN A 160 -12.61 19.27 9.11
CA ASN A 160 -13.73 19.51 8.21
C ASN A 160 -13.36 19.33 6.72
N ASP A 161 -12.12 18.95 6.40
CA ASP A 161 -11.72 18.67 5.02
C ASP A 161 -12.25 17.29 4.60
N PRO A 162 -13.08 17.19 3.56
CA PRO A 162 -13.72 15.94 3.16
C PRO A 162 -12.71 14.91 2.65
N GLU A 163 -11.60 15.33 2.02
CA GLU A 163 -10.56 14.39 1.58
C GLU A 163 -9.84 13.80 2.80
N VAL A 164 -9.50 14.63 3.79
CA VAL A 164 -8.85 14.19 5.03
C VAL A 164 -9.72 13.16 5.78
N GLN A 165 -11.03 13.36 5.83
CA GLN A 165 -11.95 12.44 6.48
C GLN A 165 -11.93 11.05 5.82
N VAL A 166 -12.09 10.99 4.49
CA VAL A 166 -12.13 9.72 3.75
C VAL A 166 -10.79 8.96 3.86
N TRP A 167 -9.66 9.68 3.77
CA TRP A 167 -8.36 9.05 3.97
C TRP A 167 -8.16 8.52 5.38
N SER A 168 -8.67 9.23 6.40
CA SER A 168 -8.60 8.80 7.79
C SER A 168 -9.47 7.57 8.04
N GLU A 169 -10.66 7.50 7.43
CA GLU A 169 -11.54 6.33 7.45
C GLU A 169 -10.85 5.10 6.84
N GLN A 170 -10.25 5.24 5.64
CA GLN A 170 -9.54 4.14 5.01
C GLN A 170 -8.28 3.72 5.80
N ALA A 171 -7.57 4.68 6.40
CA ALA A 171 -6.39 4.41 7.22
C ALA A 171 -6.75 3.61 8.49
N ALA A 172 -7.93 3.82 9.07
CA ALA A 172 -8.41 3.04 10.22
C ALA A 172 -8.64 1.55 9.89
N LEU A 173 -8.85 1.22 8.61
CA LEU A 173 -9.00 -0.15 8.12
C LEU A 173 -7.67 -0.79 7.69
N ALA A 174 -6.60 0.01 7.57
CA ALA A 174 -5.33 -0.44 7.06
C ALA A 174 -4.57 -1.29 8.09
N LEU A 175 -3.81 -2.26 7.61
CA LEU A 175 -2.92 -3.06 8.44
C LEU A 175 -1.51 -2.46 8.43
N PRO A 176 -0.82 -2.35 9.57
CA PRO A 176 0.58 -1.96 9.54
C PRO A 176 1.38 -3.00 8.75
N MET A 177 2.23 -2.52 7.85
CA MET A 177 3.17 -3.39 7.15
C MET A 177 4.12 -4.05 8.18
N PRO A 178 4.43 -5.36 8.07
CA PRO A 178 5.46 -5.97 8.89
C PRO A 178 6.78 -5.21 8.72
N ASN A 179 7.32 -4.71 9.84
CA ASN A 179 8.54 -3.88 9.88
C ASN A 179 9.80 -4.70 10.22
N ILE A 180 9.70 -6.02 10.17
CA ILE A 180 10.81 -6.95 10.39
C ILE A 180 11.66 -7.11 9.11
N PRO A 181 12.97 -7.39 9.21
CA PRO A 181 13.86 -7.54 8.06
C PRO A 181 13.37 -8.55 7.00
N GLU A 182 12.73 -9.64 7.46
CA GLU A 182 12.19 -10.73 6.64
C GLU A 182 11.16 -10.25 5.61
N MET A 183 10.50 -9.11 5.86
CA MET A 183 9.58 -8.51 4.89
C MET A 183 10.28 -8.19 3.56
N GLY A 184 11.60 -7.93 3.57
CA GLY A 184 12.41 -7.73 2.37
C GLY A 184 12.41 -8.93 1.43
N ALA A 185 12.26 -10.15 1.96
CA ALA A 185 12.21 -11.38 1.16
C ALA A 185 10.85 -11.61 0.48
N VAL A 186 9.80 -10.87 0.87
CA VAL A 186 8.41 -11.10 0.42
C VAL A 186 8.10 -10.44 -0.92
N TRP A 187 8.58 -9.22 -1.14
CA TRP A 187 8.12 -8.37 -2.24
C TRP A 187 8.33 -8.97 -3.63
N LYS A 188 9.52 -9.52 -3.87
CA LYS A 188 9.87 -10.05 -5.18
C LYS A 188 9.07 -11.31 -5.52
N PRO A 189 9.07 -12.39 -4.71
CA PRO A 189 8.26 -13.58 -5.00
C PRO A 189 6.77 -13.27 -5.16
N TRP A 190 6.23 -12.35 -4.35
CA TRP A 190 4.83 -11.93 -4.47
C TRP A 190 4.55 -11.16 -5.78
N GLY A 191 5.45 -10.24 -6.17
CA GLY A 191 5.35 -9.52 -7.44
C GLY A 191 5.47 -10.43 -8.65
N ASP A 192 6.45 -11.34 -8.63
CA ASP A 192 6.66 -12.32 -9.71
C ASP A 192 5.43 -13.25 -9.88
N ALA A 193 4.74 -13.60 -8.78
CA ALA A 193 3.49 -14.35 -8.83
C ALA A 193 2.36 -13.57 -9.53
N LEU A 194 2.22 -12.26 -9.26
CA LEU A 194 1.24 -11.40 -9.95
C LEU A 194 1.53 -11.33 -11.45
N ASP A 195 2.81 -11.21 -11.82
CA ASP A 195 3.26 -11.06 -13.21
C ASP A 195 2.89 -12.28 -14.09
N VAL A 196 2.65 -13.46 -13.50
CA VAL A 196 2.22 -14.68 -14.22
C VAL A 196 0.76 -15.07 -13.98
N ILE A 197 0.21 -14.83 -12.78
CA ILE A 197 -1.17 -15.21 -12.46
C ILE A 197 -2.19 -14.28 -13.13
N VAL A 198 -2.00 -12.96 -13.02
CA VAL A 198 -2.96 -11.97 -13.53
C VAL A 198 -3.20 -12.12 -15.03
N PRO A 199 -2.17 -12.28 -15.90
CA PRO A 199 -2.38 -12.55 -17.33
C PRO A 199 -2.82 -13.99 -17.65
N GLY A 200 -3.06 -14.84 -16.65
CA GLY A 200 -3.50 -16.23 -16.86
C GLY A 200 -2.42 -17.19 -17.35
N LYS A 201 -1.13 -16.86 -17.16
CA LYS A 201 0.01 -17.70 -17.60
C LYS A 201 0.35 -18.84 -16.65
N ALA A 202 -0.21 -18.84 -15.44
CA ALA A 202 0.04 -19.87 -14.44
C ALA A 202 -1.18 -20.10 -13.55
N GLU A 203 -1.27 -21.32 -12.99
CA GLU A 203 -2.26 -21.64 -11.96
C GLU A 203 -1.97 -20.91 -10.65
N VAL A 204 -3.02 -20.49 -9.95
CA VAL A 204 -2.90 -19.65 -8.75
C VAL A 204 -2.22 -20.38 -7.60
N LYS A 205 -2.81 -21.47 -7.12
CA LYS A 205 -2.34 -22.18 -5.91
C LYS A 205 -0.87 -22.64 -6.02
N PRO A 206 -0.43 -23.35 -7.08
CA PRO A 206 0.95 -23.82 -7.18
C PRO A 206 1.96 -22.68 -7.29
N THR A 207 1.58 -21.57 -7.95
CA THR A 207 2.44 -20.39 -8.07
C THR A 207 2.64 -19.71 -6.72
N LEU A 208 1.57 -19.59 -5.91
CA LEU A 208 1.67 -19.01 -4.57
C LEU A 208 2.46 -19.89 -3.61
N GLU A 209 2.29 -21.21 -3.68
CA GLU A 209 3.10 -22.16 -2.90
C GLU A 209 4.59 -22.03 -3.23
N ARG A 210 4.93 -21.91 -4.53
CA ARG A 210 6.31 -21.63 -4.95
C ARG A 210 6.81 -20.29 -4.45
N ALA A 211 5.99 -19.24 -4.47
CA ALA A 211 6.36 -17.93 -3.94
C ALA A 211 6.64 -18.02 -2.43
N VAL A 212 5.81 -18.72 -1.66
CA VAL A 212 6.05 -18.98 -0.22
C VAL A 212 7.37 -19.72 0.00
N GLN A 213 7.68 -20.72 -0.81
CA GLN A 213 8.96 -21.44 -0.72
C GLN A 213 10.16 -20.51 -0.98
N GLN A 214 10.10 -19.66 -2.00
CA GLN A 214 11.13 -18.67 -2.28
C GLN A 214 11.30 -17.66 -1.13
N ILE A 215 10.21 -17.27 -0.47
CA ILE A 215 10.25 -16.40 0.71
C ILE A 215 10.97 -17.09 1.86
N ARG A 216 10.67 -18.37 2.15
CA ARG A 216 11.35 -19.16 3.18
C ARG A 216 12.86 -19.22 2.93
N GLU A 217 13.26 -19.46 1.68
CA GLU A 217 14.67 -19.47 1.29
C GLU A 217 15.33 -18.10 1.42
N GLY A 218 14.61 -17.03 1.08
CA GLY A 218 15.08 -15.65 1.26
C GLY A 218 15.30 -15.30 2.73
N ILE A 219 14.37 -15.67 3.61
CA ILE A 219 14.48 -15.50 5.06
C ILE A 219 15.67 -16.28 5.61
N ALA A 220 15.83 -17.55 5.22
CA ALA A 220 16.94 -18.38 5.67
C ALA A 220 18.32 -17.81 5.30
N LYS A 221 18.42 -17.03 4.20
CA LYS A 221 19.66 -16.34 3.81
C LYS A 221 19.94 -15.10 4.66
N LEU A 222 18.93 -14.42 5.18
CA LEU A 222 19.08 -13.26 6.06
C LEU A 222 19.59 -13.64 7.46
N GLN A 223 19.39 -14.89 7.85
CA GLN A 223 19.76 -15.44 9.16
C GLN A 223 21.16 -16.06 9.21
N ARG A 224 21.88 -16.04 8.07
CA ARG A 224 23.27 -16.50 7.96
C ARG A 224 24.22 -15.31 8.07
#